data_AF-A0A935EEH5-F1
#
_entry.id   AF-A0A935EEH5-F1
#
_cell.length_a   1.000
_cell.length_b   1.000
_cell.length_c   1.000
_cell.angle_alpha   90.00
_cell.angle_beta   90.00
_cell.angle_gamma   90.00
#
_symmetry.space_group_name_H-M   'P 1'
#
loop_
_entity.id
_entity.type
_entity.pdbx_description
1 polymer ?
#
loop_
_entity_poly.entity_id
_entity_poly.type
_entity_poly.pdbx_seq_one_letter_code
_entity_poly.pdbx_strand_id
1 'polypeptide(L)'
;MMALVSQSQAALAQTGADSSDQLARRVAEIGEQVDAISRSFAAQDDIGQSLVTRLNTDLDSVEQRFALLESGGLTRTERLATAIKTLSNNTDDLKNALSDGGTTAGALIERVEALSAALDAATQGIDEALPEAYARLDARAAESMEAIRAATPVVSELSAIATSALERLAETGAMLSEQKEAMDGLSTASQTQLADARKTAEELSESIATATADAERLAQGAAPQLAEALRHINETAIQASEQAKAALGEIIPQSAEALGTMSKDALAQALTAQVEAQMAEIASTTEKAVSAAQKATDRLMRQMLTISETSAGLEARISEAKEQVEQSDQANFARRVALLIESLNSTAIDVNKILSNEVTDTAWAAYLRGDRGIFTRRAVKLLSAGEVREVARHYENEPEFREQVNRYIHDFEAMLRNILATRDGTPLSVTLLSSDTGKLYVALAQAIERLRV
;
A
#
# COMPACT_ATOMS: atom_id res chain seq x y z
N MET A 1 -155.50 37.02 -62.44
CA MET A 1 -154.68 35.81 -62.18
C MET A 1 -153.29 35.85 -62.82
N MET A 2 -153.05 36.51 -63.97
CA MET A 2 -151.71 36.60 -64.58
C MET A 2 -150.66 37.41 -63.77
N ALA A 3 -151.06 38.45 -63.04
CA ALA A 3 -150.14 39.29 -62.25
C ALA A 3 -149.56 38.61 -60.99
N LEU A 4 -150.28 37.65 -60.40
CA LEU A 4 -149.81 36.88 -59.24
C LEU A 4 -148.79 35.81 -59.65
N VAL A 5 -148.92 35.24 -60.85
CA VAL A 5 -147.97 34.25 -61.39
C VAL A 5 -146.65 34.92 -61.77
N SER A 6 -146.66 36.10 -62.41
CA SER A 6 -145.44 36.83 -62.74
C SER A 6 -144.71 37.33 -61.49
N GLN A 7 -145.45 37.74 -60.45
CA GLN A 7 -144.86 38.12 -59.16
C GLN A 7 -144.24 36.91 -58.44
N SER A 8 -144.87 35.73 -58.50
CA SER A 8 -144.31 34.49 -57.95
C SER A 8 -143.06 34.01 -58.71
N GLN A 9 -143.04 34.13 -60.04
CA GLN A 9 -141.87 33.80 -60.85
C GLN A 9 -140.70 34.75 -60.62
N ALA A 10 -140.96 36.06 -60.49
CA ALA A 10 -139.94 37.04 -60.15
C ALA A 10 -139.40 36.83 -58.73
N ALA A 11 -140.25 36.51 -57.76
CA ALA A 11 -139.83 36.19 -56.40
C ALA A 11 -139.00 34.90 -56.32
N LEU A 12 -139.36 33.86 -57.09
CA LEU A 12 -138.58 32.63 -57.17
C LEU A 12 -137.23 32.83 -57.90
N ALA A 13 -137.20 33.63 -58.97
CA ALA A 13 -135.96 33.99 -59.66
C ALA A 13 -135.02 34.81 -58.77
N GLN A 14 -135.57 35.78 -58.02
CA GLN A 14 -134.82 36.57 -57.05
C GLN A 14 -134.30 35.70 -55.90
N THR A 15 -135.15 34.86 -55.32
CA THR A 15 -134.76 33.94 -54.25
C THR A 15 -133.72 32.92 -54.74
N GLY A 16 -133.82 32.46 -55.99
CA GLY A 16 -132.84 31.57 -56.62
C GLY A 16 -131.50 32.25 -56.90
N ALA A 17 -131.52 33.52 -57.33
CA ALA A 17 -130.32 34.34 -57.50
C ALA A 17 -129.64 34.62 -56.16
N ASP A 18 -130.39 35.06 -55.15
CA ASP A 18 -129.88 35.33 -53.80
C ASP A 18 -129.32 34.07 -53.14
N SER A 19 -129.95 32.90 -53.36
CA SER A 19 -129.45 31.60 -52.88
C SER A 19 -128.17 31.17 -53.60
N SER A 20 -128.07 31.43 -54.91
CA SER A 20 -126.87 31.12 -55.70
C SER A 20 -125.70 32.02 -55.32
N ASP A 21 -125.96 33.31 -55.06
CA ASP A 21 -124.96 34.25 -54.54
C ASP A 21 -124.52 33.89 -53.12
N GLN A 22 -125.44 33.47 -52.24
CA GLN A 22 -125.07 32.94 -50.93
C GLN A 22 -124.23 31.66 -51.03
N LEU A 23 -124.57 30.75 -51.94
CA LEU A 23 -123.77 29.55 -52.20
C LEU A 23 -122.39 29.91 -52.75
N ALA A 24 -122.30 30.83 -53.72
CA ALA A 24 -121.04 31.29 -54.28
C ALA A 24 -120.14 31.93 -53.22
N ARG A 25 -120.71 32.77 -52.33
CA ARG A 25 -119.98 33.35 -51.19
C ARG A 25 -119.51 32.28 -50.21
N ARG A 26 -120.36 31.31 -49.85
CA ARG A 26 -119.97 30.20 -48.97
C ARG A 26 -118.87 29.33 -49.59
N VAL A 27 -118.94 29.06 -50.90
CA VAL A 27 -117.89 28.30 -51.60
C VAL A 27 -116.58 29.08 -51.65
N ALA A 28 -116.64 30.41 -51.86
CA ALA A 28 -115.45 31.26 -51.79
C ALA A 28 -114.86 31.31 -50.37
N GLU A 29 -115.68 31.45 -49.33
CA GLU A 29 -115.25 31.39 -47.92
C GLU A 29 -114.63 30.02 -47.58
N ILE A 30 -115.22 28.92 -48.03
CA ILE A 30 -114.66 27.57 -47.86
C ILE A 30 -113.33 27.45 -48.62
N GLY A 31 -113.24 28.00 -49.83
CA GLY A 31 -112.00 28.04 -50.62
C GLY A 31 -110.88 28.78 -49.88
N GLU A 32 -111.17 29.96 -49.34
CA GLU A 32 -110.21 30.73 -48.52
C GLU A 32 -109.80 29.97 -47.25
N GLN A 33 -110.75 29.30 -46.57
CA GLN A 33 -110.44 28.47 -45.40
C GLN A 33 -109.57 27.25 -45.75
N VAL A 34 -109.84 26.58 -46.87
CA VAL A 34 -109.03 25.45 -47.35
C VAL A 34 -107.63 25.91 -47.74
N ASP A 35 -107.48 27.07 -48.37
CA ASP A 35 -106.18 27.66 -48.67
C ASP A 35 -105.42 28.05 -47.40
N ALA A 36 -106.10 28.63 -46.40
CA ALA A 36 -105.50 28.95 -45.11
C ALA A 36 -105.03 27.69 -44.37
N ILE A 37 -105.83 26.62 -44.38
CA ILE A 37 -105.47 25.31 -43.82
C ILE A 37 -104.28 24.71 -44.58
N SER A 38 -104.28 24.77 -45.91
CA SER A 38 -103.19 24.24 -46.74
C SER A 38 -101.86 24.98 -46.47
N ARG A 39 -101.89 26.31 -46.32
CA ARG A 39 -100.72 27.10 -45.90
C ARG A 39 -100.27 26.75 -44.48
N SER A 40 -101.21 26.51 -43.57
CA SER A 40 -100.90 26.07 -42.21
C SER A 40 -100.22 24.70 -42.20
N PHE A 41 -100.69 23.75 -43.00
CA PHE A 41 -100.06 22.43 -43.12
C PHE A 41 -98.68 22.50 -43.75
N ALA A 42 -98.48 23.33 -44.79
CA ALA A 42 -97.16 23.53 -45.38
C ALA A 42 -96.17 24.15 -44.38
N ALA A 43 -96.60 25.16 -43.62
CA ALA A 43 -95.77 25.75 -42.57
C ALA A 43 -95.45 24.75 -41.45
N GLN A 44 -96.39 23.88 -41.10
CA GLN A 44 -96.19 22.85 -40.08
C GLN A 44 -95.26 21.73 -40.57
N ASP A 45 -95.29 21.38 -41.86
CA ASP A 45 -94.35 20.44 -42.47
C ASP A 45 -92.92 21.00 -42.49
N ASP A 46 -92.74 22.27 -42.87
CA ASP A 46 -91.44 22.95 -42.81
C ASP A 46 -90.87 22.99 -41.38
N ILE A 47 -91.71 23.29 -40.39
CA ILE A 47 -91.32 23.24 -38.98
C ILE A 47 -90.92 21.80 -38.60
N GLY A 48 -91.69 20.79 -39.02
CA GLY A 48 -91.41 19.38 -38.79
C GLY A 48 -90.06 18.95 -39.37
N GLN A 49 -89.79 19.29 -40.64
CA GLN A 49 -88.52 18.98 -41.31
C GLN A 49 -87.34 19.69 -40.65
N SER A 50 -87.50 20.96 -40.26
CA SER A 50 -86.46 21.70 -39.54
C SER A 50 -86.15 21.09 -38.17
N LEU A 51 -87.16 20.60 -37.46
CA LEU A 51 -87.01 19.98 -36.15
C LEU A 51 -86.34 18.60 -36.26
N VAL A 52 -86.69 17.80 -37.27
CA VAL A 52 -86.01 16.53 -37.57
C VAL A 52 -84.53 16.77 -37.93
N THR A 53 -84.25 17.76 -38.78
CA THR A 53 -82.88 18.10 -39.17
C THR A 53 -82.05 18.55 -37.96
N ARG A 54 -82.64 19.37 -37.09
CA ARG A 54 -82.02 19.81 -35.84
C ARG A 54 -81.80 18.65 -34.87
N LEU A 55 -82.77 17.76 -34.70
CA LEU A 55 -82.63 16.57 -33.86
C LEU A 55 -81.51 15.66 -34.35
N ASN A 56 -81.40 15.42 -35.66
CA ASN A 56 -80.31 14.64 -36.22
C ASN A 56 -78.96 15.30 -35.96
N THR A 57 -78.85 16.62 -36.15
CA THR A 57 -77.62 17.36 -35.87
C THR A 57 -77.24 17.30 -34.39
N ASP A 58 -78.23 17.45 -33.49
CA ASP A 58 -78.03 17.36 -32.05
C ASP A 58 -77.62 15.93 -31.64
N LEU A 59 -78.20 14.89 -32.24
CA LEU A 59 -77.83 13.50 -32.03
C LEU A 59 -76.39 13.20 -32.48
N ASP A 60 -76.00 13.66 -33.67
CA ASP A 60 -74.63 13.51 -34.19
C ASP A 60 -73.60 14.19 -33.25
N SER A 61 -73.94 15.37 -32.74
CA SER A 61 -73.13 16.11 -31.77
C SER A 61 -72.98 15.34 -30.44
N VAL A 62 -74.07 14.73 -29.96
CA VAL A 62 -74.05 13.89 -28.75
C VAL A 62 -73.19 12.64 -28.97
N GLU A 63 -73.33 11.96 -30.10
CA GLU A 63 -72.54 10.77 -30.45
C GLU A 63 -71.04 11.08 -30.51
N GLN A 64 -70.66 12.21 -31.14
CA GLN A 64 -69.27 12.67 -31.16
C GLN A 64 -68.73 12.97 -29.75
N ARG A 65 -69.53 13.58 -28.87
CA ARG A 65 -69.12 13.85 -27.48
C ARG A 65 -68.93 12.57 -26.69
N PHE A 66 -69.78 11.55 -26.90
CA PHE A 66 -69.61 10.24 -26.27
C PHE A 66 -68.34 9.52 -26.77
N ALA A 67 -68.07 9.54 -28.07
CA ALA A 67 -66.84 8.95 -28.63
C ALA A 67 -65.57 9.63 -28.08
N LEU A 68 -65.57 10.96 -27.97
CA LEU A 68 -64.48 11.73 -27.35
C LEU A 68 -64.33 11.39 -25.85
N LEU A 69 -65.44 11.23 -25.13
CA LEU A 69 -65.43 10.88 -23.72
C LEU A 69 -64.87 9.46 -23.49
N GLU A 70 -65.26 8.49 -24.33
CA GLU A 70 -64.78 7.12 -24.27
C GLU A 70 -63.27 7.04 -24.56
N SER A 71 -62.82 7.65 -25.66
CA SER A 71 -61.40 7.70 -26.03
C SER A 71 -60.54 8.42 -24.97
N GLY A 72 -61.03 9.56 -24.47
CA GLY A 72 -60.38 10.30 -23.40
C GLY A 72 -60.36 9.53 -22.07
N GLY A 73 -61.42 8.77 -21.77
CA GLY A 73 -61.55 7.93 -20.59
C GLY A 73 -60.59 6.74 -20.61
N LEU A 74 -60.49 6.03 -21.74
CA LEU A 74 -59.53 4.95 -21.94
C LEU A 74 -58.09 5.44 -21.81
N THR A 75 -57.74 6.53 -22.51
CA THR A 75 -56.40 7.12 -22.44
C THR A 75 -56.03 7.56 -21.01
N ARG A 76 -56.97 8.16 -20.28
CA ARG A 76 -56.76 8.53 -18.87
C ARG A 76 -56.56 7.31 -18.00
N THR A 77 -57.35 6.26 -18.20
CA THR A 77 -57.25 5.01 -17.42
C THR A 77 -55.93 4.30 -17.67
N GLU A 78 -55.46 4.23 -18.92
CA GLU A 78 -54.15 3.66 -19.27
C GLU A 78 -52.98 4.45 -18.67
N ARG A 79 -53.04 5.79 -18.73
CA ARG A 79 -52.05 6.66 -18.08
C ARG A 79 -52.03 6.46 -16.57
N LEU A 80 -53.20 6.32 -15.95
CA LEU A 80 -53.34 6.12 -14.51
C LEU A 80 -52.83 4.74 -14.10
N ALA A 81 -53.14 3.69 -14.87
CA ALA A 81 -52.58 2.35 -14.66
C ALA A 81 -51.05 2.34 -14.80
N THR A 82 -50.51 3.05 -15.78
CA THR A 82 -49.06 3.19 -15.97
C THR A 82 -48.42 3.95 -14.80
N ALA A 83 -49.02 5.06 -14.37
CA ALA A 83 -48.54 5.83 -13.22
C ALA A 83 -48.57 5.03 -11.92
N ILE A 84 -49.64 4.26 -11.67
CA ILE A 84 -49.73 3.34 -10.53
C ILE A 84 -48.63 2.29 -10.59
N LYS A 85 -48.39 1.70 -11.77
CA LYS A 85 -47.33 0.69 -11.95
C LYS A 85 -45.94 1.29 -11.69
N THR A 86 -45.65 2.47 -12.22
CA THR A 86 -44.39 3.17 -11.94
C THR A 86 -44.23 3.50 -10.47
N LEU A 87 -45.30 3.99 -9.82
CA LEU A 87 -45.28 4.27 -8.39
C LEU A 87 -45.04 3.00 -7.55
N SER A 88 -45.66 1.88 -7.92
CA SER A 88 -45.44 0.59 -7.27
C SER A 88 -43.98 0.16 -7.41
N ASN A 89 -43.42 0.21 -8.61
CA ASN A 89 -42.01 -0.14 -8.85
C ASN A 89 -41.07 0.76 -8.04
N ASN A 90 -41.28 2.07 -8.06
CA ASN A 90 -40.47 3.01 -7.28
C ASN A 90 -40.57 2.76 -5.78
N THR A 91 -41.73 2.31 -5.28
CA THR A 91 -41.93 1.96 -3.87
C THR A 91 -41.14 0.70 -3.50
N ASP A 92 -41.11 -0.31 -4.38
CA ASP A 92 -40.31 -1.51 -4.19
C ASP A 92 -38.80 -1.21 -4.23
N ASP A 93 -38.36 -0.35 -5.16
CA ASP A 93 -36.98 0.10 -5.25
C ASP A 93 -36.54 0.87 -3.99
N LEU A 94 -37.39 1.77 -3.49
CA LEU A 94 -37.17 2.49 -2.22
C LEU A 94 -37.08 1.53 -1.03
N LYS A 95 -37.95 0.52 -0.96
CA LYS A 95 -37.94 -0.49 0.10
C LYS A 95 -36.64 -1.29 0.09
N ASN A 96 -36.18 -1.71 -1.09
CA ASN A 96 -34.93 -2.45 -1.25
C ASN A 96 -33.73 -1.57 -0.87
N ALA A 97 -33.67 -0.34 -1.37
CA ALA A 97 -32.60 0.61 -1.03
C ALA A 97 -32.55 0.92 0.48
N LEU A 98 -33.69 1.03 1.15
CA LEU A 98 -33.76 1.23 2.60
C LEU A 98 -33.29 0.00 3.37
N SER A 99 -33.66 -1.20 2.92
CA SER A 99 -33.17 -2.46 3.49
C SER A 99 -31.66 -2.59 3.35
N ASP A 100 -31.12 -2.34 2.15
CA ASP A 100 -29.68 -2.37 1.87
C ASP A 100 -28.93 -1.31 2.69
N GLY A 101 -29.49 -0.10 2.81
CA GLY A 101 -28.97 0.95 3.68
C GLY A 101 -28.94 0.51 5.15
N GLY A 102 -29.99 -0.15 5.63
CA GLY A 102 -30.07 -0.71 6.98
C GLY A 102 -28.99 -1.77 7.25
N THR A 103 -28.78 -2.70 6.31
CA THR A 103 -27.72 -3.71 6.44
C THR A 103 -26.33 -3.10 6.43
N THR A 104 -26.09 -2.09 5.58
CA THR A 104 -24.81 -1.38 5.50
C THR A 104 -24.52 -0.59 6.78
N ALA A 105 -25.54 0.08 7.33
CA ALA A 105 -25.43 0.77 8.60
C ALA A 105 -25.14 -0.20 9.76
N GLY A 106 -25.81 -1.35 9.80
CA GLY A 106 -25.53 -2.41 10.77
C GLY A 106 -24.08 -2.91 10.69
N ALA A 107 -23.59 -3.21 9.48
CA ALA A 107 -22.21 -3.64 9.28
C ALA A 107 -21.19 -2.57 9.65
N LEU A 108 -21.51 -1.28 9.47
CA LEU A 108 -20.65 -0.18 9.90
C LEU A 108 -20.60 -0.09 11.43
N ILE A 109 -21.75 -0.23 12.11
CA ILE A 109 -21.82 -0.24 13.58
C ILE A 109 -20.97 -1.39 14.14
N GLU A 110 -21.12 -2.61 13.62
CA GLU A 110 -20.32 -3.76 14.06
C GLU A 110 -18.82 -3.54 13.86
N ARG A 111 -18.41 -2.94 12.74
CA ARG A 111 -16.99 -2.60 12.48
C ARG A 111 -16.46 -1.55 13.44
N VAL A 112 -17.27 -0.55 13.78
CA VAL A 112 -16.89 0.49 14.75
C VAL A 112 -16.75 -0.11 16.14
N GLU A 113 -17.67 -0.97 16.56
CA GLU A 113 -17.59 -1.68 17.84
C GLU A 113 -16.35 -2.58 17.91
N ALA A 114 -16.06 -3.33 16.84
CA ALA A 114 -14.86 -4.15 16.75
C ALA A 114 -13.57 -3.32 16.79
N LEU A 115 -13.56 -2.15 16.13
CA LEU A 115 -12.42 -1.24 16.16
C LEU A 115 -12.20 -0.65 17.56
N SER A 116 -13.26 -0.22 18.24
CA SER A 116 -13.18 0.26 19.61
C SER A 116 -12.65 -0.81 20.56
N ALA A 117 -13.15 -2.04 20.47
CA ALA A 117 -12.66 -3.16 21.28
C ALA A 117 -11.18 -3.47 21.01
N ALA A 118 -10.74 -3.41 19.74
CA ALA A 118 -9.34 -3.59 19.37
C ALA A 118 -8.45 -2.44 19.90
N LEU A 119 -8.96 -1.21 19.89
CA LEU A 119 -8.25 -0.05 20.42
C LEU A 119 -8.10 -0.14 21.95
N ASP A 120 -9.14 -0.52 22.67
CA ASP A 120 -9.09 -0.72 24.13
C ASP A 120 -8.09 -1.83 24.49
N ALA A 121 -8.11 -2.96 23.77
CA ALA A 121 -7.15 -4.04 23.97
C ALA A 121 -5.69 -3.61 23.67
N ALA A 122 -5.48 -2.80 22.62
CA ALA A 122 -4.17 -2.26 22.30
C ALA A 122 -3.68 -1.28 23.38
N THR A 123 -4.58 -0.43 23.89
CA THR A 123 -4.27 0.55 24.94
C THR A 123 -3.93 -0.15 26.26
N GLN A 124 -4.70 -1.18 26.64
CA GLN A 124 -4.40 -2.01 27.80
C GLN A 124 -3.06 -2.77 27.63
N GLY A 125 -2.79 -3.32 26.45
CA GLY A 125 -1.52 -3.97 26.15
C GLY A 125 -0.32 -3.01 26.25
N ILE A 126 -0.50 -1.76 25.84
CA ILE A 126 0.50 -0.69 25.99
C ILE A 126 0.71 -0.39 27.49
N ASP A 127 -0.36 -0.19 28.25
CA ASP A 127 -0.28 0.15 29.68
C ASP A 127 0.31 -0.98 30.53
N GLU A 128 0.10 -2.24 30.17
CA GLU A 128 0.62 -3.39 30.92
C GLU A 128 2.03 -3.80 30.46
N ALA A 129 2.30 -3.86 29.15
CA ALA A 129 3.54 -4.45 28.64
C ALA A 129 4.72 -3.47 28.61
N LEU A 130 4.48 -2.16 28.38
CA LEU A 130 5.58 -1.19 28.32
C LEU A 130 6.28 -1.00 29.67
N PRO A 131 5.58 -0.81 30.81
CA PRO A 131 6.24 -0.63 32.09
C PRO A 131 7.11 -1.83 32.48
N GLU A 132 6.63 -3.05 32.22
CA GLU A 132 7.43 -4.26 32.46
C GLU A 132 8.64 -4.34 31.55
N ALA A 133 8.50 -4.01 30.26
CA ALA A 133 9.62 -4.01 29.33
C ALA A 133 10.68 -2.98 29.73
N TYR A 134 10.26 -1.78 30.13
CA TYR A 134 11.15 -0.75 30.66
C TYR A 134 11.83 -1.19 31.96
N ALA A 135 11.09 -1.77 32.91
CA ALA A 135 11.67 -2.25 34.16
C ALA A 135 12.72 -3.35 33.94
N ARG A 136 12.47 -4.30 33.01
CA ARG A 136 13.44 -5.33 32.64
C ARG A 136 14.69 -4.75 31.97
N LEU A 137 14.51 -3.78 31.08
CA LEU A 137 15.61 -3.08 30.41
C LEU A 137 16.49 -2.35 31.44
N ASP A 138 15.86 -1.63 32.36
CA ASP A 138 16.55 -0.83 33.38
C ASP A 138 17.31 -1.74 34.37
N ALA A 139 16.69 -2.83 34.80
CA ALA A 139 17.34 -3.86 35.61
C ALA A 139 18.56 -4.48 34.90
N ARG A 140 18.43 -4.78 33.60
CA ARG A 140 19.54 -5.36 32.81
C ARG A 140 20.67 -4.36 32.57
N ALA A 141 20.33 -3.08 32.38
CA ALA A 141 21.31 -2.01 32.26
C ALA A 141 22.09 -1.81 33.57
N ALA A 142 21.39 -1.84 34.71
CA ALA A 142 22.01 -1.77 36.03
C ALA A 142 22.95 -2.96 36.29
N GLU A 143 22.51 -4.18 36.00
CA GLU A 143 23.34 -5.40 36.12
C GLU A 143 24.58 -5.32 35.23
N SER A 144 24.44 -4.84 33.98
CA SER A 144 25.57 -4.66 33.07
C SER A 144 26.55 -3.59 33.55
N MET A 145 26.09 -2.47 34.10
CA MET A 145 26.98 -1.44 34.65
C MET A 145 27.75 -1.96 35.87
N GLU A 146 27.11 -2.74 36.72
CA GLU A 146 27.77 -3.34 37.88
C GLU A 146 28.81 -4.38 37.46
N ALA A 147 28.52 -5.21 36.47
CA ALA A 147 29.50 -6.13 35.89
C ALA A 147 30.71 -5.39 35.29
N ILE A 148 30.49 -4.27 34.60
CA ILE A 148 31.58 -3.44 34.05
C ILE A 148 32.41 -2.81 35.17
N ARG A 149 31.77 -2.29 36.23
CA ARG A 149 32.46 -1.76 37.41
C ARG A 149 33.29 -2.82 38.12
N ALA A 150 32.77 -4.04 38.25
CA ALA A 150 33.50 -5.16 38.84
C ALA A 150 34.68 -5.65 37.97
N ALA A 151 34.57 -5.56 36.64
CA ALA A 151 35.64 -5.98 35.72
C ALA A 151 36.80 -4.97 35.63
N THR A 152 36.53 -3.68 35.83
CA THR A 152 37.53 -2.60 35.75
C THR A 152 38.77 -2.81 36.65
N PRO A 153 38.63 -3.11 37.97
CA PRO A 153 39.80 -3.36 38.82
C PRO A 153 40.56 -4.62 38.43
N VAL A 154 39.89 -5.67 37.97
CA VAL A 154 40.53 -6.93 37.55
C VAL A 154 41.43 -6.70 36.34
N VAL A 155 40.99 -5.90 35.37
CA VAL A 155 41.82 -5.55 34.20
C VAL A 155 43.03 -4.70 34.61
N SER A 156 42.85 -3.77 35.55
CA SER A 156 43.95 -2.95 36.08
C SER A 156 44.98 -3.81 36.83
N GLU A 157 44.52 -4.76 37.65
CA GLU A 157 45.39 -5.67 38.39
C GLU A 157 46.15 -6.63 37.46
N LEU A 158 45.48 -7.21 36.45
CA LEU A 158 46.13 -8.03 35.44
C LEU A 158 47.20 -7.25 34.66
N SER A 159 46.94 -5.99 34.32
CA SER A 159 47.95 -5.13 33.67
C SER A 159 49.15 -4.86 34.58
N ALA A 160 48.93 -4.64 35.88
CA ALA A 160 50.01 -4.43 36.85
C ALA A 160 50.86 -5.71 37.03
N ILE A 161 50.20 -6.87 37.15
CA ILE A 161 50.86 -8.18 37.26
C ILE A 161 51.66 -8.48 35.99
N ALA A 162 51.10 -8.25 34.80
CA ALA A 162 51.79 -8.46 33.53
C ALA A 162 53.04 -7.57 33.39
N THR A 163 52.94 -6.31 33.83
CA THR A 163 54.08 -5.37 33.84
C THR A 163 55.17 -5.85 34.79
N SER A 164 54.82 -6.26 36.02
CA SER A 164 55.78 -6.78 37.00
C SER A 164 56.43 -8.09 36.53
N ALA A 165 55.68 -8.97 35.85
CA ALA A 165 56.22 -10.18 35.26
C ALA A 165 57.24 -9.89 34.14
N LEU A 166 56.97 -8.89 33.30
CA LEU A 166 57.91 -8.45 32.26
C LEU A 166 59.19 -7.85 32.86
N GLU A 167 59.09 -7.05 33.92
CA GLU A 167 60.25 -6.51 34.64
C GLU A 167 61.11 -7.62 35.26
N ARG A 168 60.49 -8.59 35.93
CA ARG A 168 61.19 -9.76 36.49
C ARG A 168 61.87 -10.61 35.43
N LEU A 169 61.23 -10.81 34.29
CA LEU A 169 61.84 -11.51 33.15
C LEU A 169 63.05 -10.76 32.60
N ALA A 170 62.97 -9.43 32.50
CA ALA A 170 64.09 -8.61 32.07
C ALA A 170 65.27 -8.68 33.07
N GLU A 171 64.99 -8.63 34.38
CA GLU A 171 66.00 -8.78 35.44
C GLU A 171 66.66 -10.17 35.39
N THR A 172 65.85 -11.22 35.22
CA THR A 172 66.36 -12.61 35.09
C THR A 172 67.22 -12.76 33.84
N GLY A 173 66.83 -12.14 32.73
CA GLY A 173 67.64 -12.10 31.50
C GLY A 173 68.99 -11.40 31.70
N ALA A 174 69.02 -10.30 32.46
CA ALA A 174 70.25 -9.61 32.80
C ALA A 174 71.18 -10.46 33.70
N MET A 175 70.63 -11.08 34.76
CA MET A 175 71.38 -11.97 35.64
C MET A 175 71.96 -13.18 34.89
N LEU A 176 71.21 -13.75 33.94
CA LEU A 176 71.68 -14.88 33.13
C LEU A 176 72.81 -14.46 32.19
N SER A 177 72.76 -13.24 31.65
CA SER A 177 73.85 -12.68 30.84
C SER A 177 75.13 -12.48 31.68
N GLU A 178 75.00 -11.96 32.90
CA GLU A 178 76.12 -11.78 33.83
C GLU A 178 76.72 -13.14 34.26
N GLN A 179 75.88 -14.13 34.57
CA GLN A 179 76.33 -15.49 34.85
C GLN A 179 77.09 -16.10 33.68
N LYS A 180 76.61 -15.89 32.45
CA LYS A 180 77.30 -16.38 31.25
C LYS A 180 78.69 -15.74 31.10
N GLU A 181 78.79 -14.44 31.30
CA GLU A 181 80.07 -13.71 31.24
C GLU A 181 81.03 -14.15 32.34
N ALA A 182 80.53 -14.39 33.56
CA ALA A 182 81.32 -14.94 34.67
C ALA A 182 81.80 -16.37 34.38
N MET A 183 80.96 -17.22 33.77
CA MET A 183 81.36 -18.58 33.35
C MET A 183 82.43 -18.56 32.26
N ASP A 184 82.30 -17.69 31.26
CA ASP A 184 83.31 -17.52 30.21
C ASP A 184 84.65 -17.03 30.81
N GLY A 185 84.59 -16.11 31.77
CA GLY A 185 85.74 -15.66 32.55
C GLY A 185 86.40 -16.77 33.36
N LEU A 186 85.62 -17.59 34.07
CA LEU A 186 86.14 -18.72 34.85
C LEU A 186 86.76 -19.79 33.95
N SER A 187 86.15 -20.09 32.80
CA SER A 187 86.72 -21.00 31.80
C SER A 187 88.07 -20.52 31.30
N THR A 188 88.18 -19.23 30.98
CA THR A 188 89.45 -18.62 30.54
C THR A 188 90.53 -18.65 31.62
N ALA A 189 90.15 -18.35 32.88
CA ALA A 189 91.05 -18.43 34.02
C ALA A 189 91.52 -19.87 34.28
N SER A 190 90.61 -20.85 34.21
CA SER A 190 90.93 -22.27 34.38
C SER A 190 91.89 -22.78 33.30
N GLN A 191 91.67 -22.42 32.03
CA GLN A 191 92.58 -22.75 30.93
C GLN A 191 93.98 -22.17 31.14
N THR A 192 94.06 -20.93 31.64
CA THR A 192 95.34 -20.27 31.95
C THR A 192 96.05 -20.99 33.10
N GLN A 193 95.34 -21.29 34.18
CA GLN A 193 95.89 -21.98 35.34
C GLN A 193 96.35 -23.41 35.01
N LEU A 194 95.63 -24.12 34.13
CA LEU A 194 96.03 -25.43 33.60
C LEU A 194 97.31 -25.34 32.74
N ALA A 195 97.43 -24.29 31.92
CA ALA A 195 98.65 -24.05 31.14
C ALA A 195 99.86 -23.76 32.03
N ASP A 196 99.69 -22.91 33.05
CA ASP A 196 100.73 -22.59 34.03
C ASP A 196 101.14 -23.80 34.87
N ALA A 197 100.16 -24.59 35.34
CA ALA A 197 100.42 -25.82 36.07
C ALA A 197 101.19 -26.84 35.23
N ARG A 198 100.84 -26.98 33.94
CA ARG A 198 101.56 -27.84 33.00
C ARG A 198 102.99 -27.38 32.79
N LYS A 199 103.21 -26.08 32.60
CA LYS A 199 104.57 -25.50 32.48
C LYS A 199 105.39 -25.75 33.74
N THR A 200 104.80 -25.54 34.92
CA THR A 200 105.47 -25.78 36.21
C THR A 200 105.80 -27.27 36.41
N ALA A 201 104.93 -28.18 35.93
CA ALA A 201 105.18 -29.62 35.97
C ALA A 201 106.29 -30.05 35.00
N GLU A 202 106.40 -29.42 33.84
CA GLU A 202 107.52 -29.61 32.89
C GLU A 202 108.84 -29.12 33.50
N GLU A 203 108.87 -27.93 34.08
CA GLU A 203 110.05 -27.38 34.80
C GLU A 203 110.47 -28.26 35.99
N LEU A 204 109.50 -28.77 36.77
CA LEU A 204 109.77 -29.68 37.88
C LEU A 204 110.31 -31.03 37.40
N SER A 205 109.78 -31.57 36.29
CA SER A 205 110.27 -32.82 35.71
C SER A 205 111.71 -32.67 35.20
N GLU A 206 112.05 -31.52 34.61
CA GLU A 206 113.42 -31.19 34.21
C GLU A 206 114.37 -31.05 35.41
N SER A 207 113.91 -30.40 36.49
CA SER A 207 114.64 -30.30 37.75
C SER A 207 114.85 -31.65 38.44
N ILE A 208 113.86 -32.54 38.40
CA ILE A 208 113.98 -33.91 38.92
C ILE A 208 114.96 -34.72 38.06
N ALA A 209 114.93 -34.59 36.74
CA ALA A 209 115.88 -35.27 35.86
C ALA A 209 117.34 -34.82 36.14
N THR A 210 117.56 -33.53 36.36
CA THR A 210 118.87 -33.00 36.76
C THR A 210 119.29 -33.45 38.16
N ALA A 211 118.37 -33.40 39.14
CA ALA A 211 118.63 -33.88 40.50
C ALA A 211 118.91 -35.40 40.55
N THR A 212 118.28 -36.19 39.69
CA THR A 212 118.52 -37.64 39.57
C THR A 212 119.89 -37.91 38.94
N ALA A 213 120.28 -37.15 37.92
CA ALA A 213 121.62 -37.22 37.33
C ALA A 213 122.74 -36.73 38.27
N ASP A 214 122.44 -35.80 39.18
CA ASP A 214 123.34 -35.38 40.27
C ASP A 214 123.40 -36.42 41.40
N ALA A 215 122.27 -37.06 41.73
CA ALA A 215 122.19 -38.14 42.71
C ALA A 215 122.91 -39.41 42.24
N GLU A 216 122.85 -39.77 40.94
CA GLU A 216 123.62 -40.88 40.37
C GLU A 216 125.14 -40.60 40.39
N ARG A 217 125.56 -39.33 40.20
CA ARG A 217 126.96 -38.91 40.38
C ARG A 217 127.42 -38.94 41.84
N LEU A 218 126.53 -38.66 42.79
CA LEU A 218 126.82 -38.69 44.23
C LEU A 218 126.80 -40.13 44.78
N ALA A 219 125.95 -41.01 44.25
CA ALA A 219 125.80 -42.41 44.65
C ALA A 219 127.00 -43.29 44.27
N GLN A 220 127.81 -42.89 43.27
CA GLN A 220 129.08 -43.57 42.96
C GLN A 220 130.21 -43.24 43.94
N GLY A 221 130.02 -42.31 44.89
CA GLY A 221 131.09 -41.79 45.76
C GLY A 221 130.95 -42.06 47.27
N ALA A 222 129.85 -42.61 47.77
CA ALA A 222 129.64 -42.71 49.23
C ALA A 222 128.81 -43.93 49.68
N ALA A 223 129.32 -45.12 49.39
CA ALA A 223 129.08 -46.29 50.24
C ALA A 223 130.11 -46.23 51.39
N PRO A 224 129.80 -46.41 52.71
CA PRO A 224 128.57 -46.88 53.34
C PRO A 224 128.35 -46.33 54.79
N GLN A 225 127.55 -45.28 55.05
CA GLN A 225 127.33 -44.82 56.45
C GLN A 225 125.91 -44.37 56.85
N LEU A 226 124.87 -44.48 56.01
CA LEU A 226 123.52 -44.00 56.36
C LEU A 226 122.41 -45.04 56.09
N ALA A 227 122.71 -46.32 56.27
CA ALA A 227 121.77 -47.43 56.03
C ALA A 227 120.81 -47.72 57.19
N GLU A 228 121.00 -47.15 58.38
CA GLU A 228 120.19 -47.52 59.56
C GLU A 228 119.17 -46.43 59.99
N ALA A 229 119.41 -45.16 59.62
CA ALA A 229 118.65 -44.02 60.18
C ALA A 229 117.42 -43.58 59.35
N LEU A 230 117.34 -43.93 58.06
CA LEU A 230 116.29 -43.44 57.14
C LEU A 230 115.07 -44.35 56.99
N ARG A 231 115.05 -45.51 57.65
CA ARG A 231 113.96 -46.49 57.49
C ARG A 231 112.68 -46.12 58.24
N HIS A 232 112.73 -45.22 59.23
CA HIS A 232 111.57 -45.01 60.11
C HIS A 232 110.77 -43.70 59.91
N ILE A 233 111.26 -42.78 59.07
CA ILE A 233 110.65 -41.43 58.93
C ILE A 233 109.91 -41.24 57.59
N ASN A 234 110.15 -42.09 56.58
CA ASN A 234 109.64 -41.88 55.22
C ASN A 234 108.28 -42.54 54.92
N GLU A 235 107.85 -43.54 55.71
CA GLU A 235 106.66 -44.34 55.37
C GLU A 235 105.31 -43.63 55.60
N THR A 236 105.22 -42.70 56.57
CA THR A 236 103.93 -42.13 56.98
C THR A 236 103.59 -40.81 56.27
N ALA A 237 104.57 -40.13 55.67
CA ALA A 237 104.38 -38.81 55.06
C ALA A 237 103.91 -38.86 53.59
N ILE A 238 104.24 -39.95 52.87
CA ILE A 238 103.94 -40.08 51.43
C ILE A 238 102.49 -40.57 51.20
N GLN A 239 101.95 -41.43 52.08
CA GLN A 239 100.60 -42.00 51.90
C GLN A 239 99.45 -40.98 52.07
N ALA A 240 99.61 -39.97 52.91
CA ALA A 240 98.54 -39.00 53.18
C ALA A 240 98.40 -37.89 52.11
N SER A 241 99.49 -37.59 51.38
CA SER A 241 99.51 -36.49 50.39
C SER A 241 99.00 -36.93 49.00
N GLU A 242 99.23 -38.18 48.63
CA GLU A 242 98.72 -38.80 47.39
C GLU A 242 97.18 -38.91 47.38
N GLN A 243 96.57 -39.34 48.50
CA GLN A 243 95.11 -39.49 48.60
C GLN A 243 94.34 -38.15 48.55
N ALA A 244 94.93 -37.05 49.02
CA ALA A 244 94.29 -35.74 49.01
C ALA A 244 94.37 -35.04 47.63
N LYS A 245 95.45 -35.26 46.87
CA LYS A 245 95.61 -34.70 45.51
C LYS A 245 94.77 -35.43 44.46
N ALA A 246 94.60 -36.75 44.58
CA ALA A 246 93.75 -37.52 43.68
C ALA A 246 92.26 -37.19 43.85
N ALA A 247 91.77 -37.03 45.09
CA ALA A 247 90.34 -36.78 45.34
C ALA A 247 89.86 -35.38 44.93
N LEU A 248 90.71 -34.35 44.99
CA LEU A 248 90.32 -32.96 44.66
C LEU A 248 90.46 -32.61 43.17
N GLY A 249 91.28 -33.34 42.41
CA GLY A 249 91.44 -33.13 40.97
C GLY A 249 90.30 -33.68 40.10
N GLU A 250 89.56 -34.66 40.60
CA GLU A 250 88.56 -35.41 39.82
C GLU A 250 87.11 -34.98 40.11
N ILE A 251 86.80 -34.60 41.35
CA ILE A 251 85.40 -34.42 41.81
C ILE A 251 84.79 -33.08 41.38
N ILE A 252 85.58 -32.00 41.27
CA ILE A 252 85.06 -30.67 40.92
C ILE A 252 84.73 -30.54 39.41
N PRO A 253 85.58 -30.98 38.47
CA PRO A 253 85.27 -30.93 37.04
C PRO A 253 84.08 -31.82 36.66
N GLN A 254 84.02 -33.05 37.18
CA GLN A 254 82.91 -33.98 36.91
C GLN A 254 81.58 -33.48 37.45
N SER A 255 81.57 -32.86 38.64
CA SER A 255 80.34 -32.31 39.22
C SER A 255 79.84 -31.08 38.44
N ALA A 256 80.75 -30.23 37.94
CA ALA A 256 80.39 -29.06 37.13
C ALA A 256 79.86 -29.45 35.73
N GLU A 257 80.45 -30.47 35.10
CA GLU A 257 80.01 -31.00 33.80
C GLU A 257 78.67 -31.74 33.92
N ALA A 258 78.48 -32.52 34.99
CA ALA A 258 77.20 -33.16 35.30
C ALA A 258 76.09 -32.13 35.59
N LEU A 259 76.37 -31.07 36.35
CA LEU A 259 75.40 -30.00 36.61
C LEU A 259 75.06 -29.20 35.34
N GLY A 260 76.05 -28.94 34.48
CA GLY A 260 75.86 -28.23 33.22
C GLY A 260 75.03 -29.01 32.21
N THR A 261 75.26 -30.32 32.10
CA THR A 261 74.47 -31.22 31.23
C THR A 261 73.05 -31.41 31.76
N MET A 262 72.89 -31.69 33.06
CA MET A 262 71.57 -31.81 33.68
C MET A 262 70.75 -30.52 33.58
N SER A 263 71.37 -29.35 33.77
CA SER A 263 70.67 -28.06 33.62
C SER A 263 70.28 -27.77 32.17
N LYS A 264 71.13 -28.08 31.19
CA LYS A 264 70.80 -27.92 29.77
C LYS A 264 69.63 -28.81 29.36
N ASP A 265 69.64 -30.09 29.75
CA ASP A 265 68.56 -31.03 29.42
C ASP A 265 67.25 -30.66 30.11
N ALA A 266 67.30 -30.27 31.39
CA ALA A 266 66.12 -29.83 32.13
C ALA A 266 65.52 -28.54 31.53
N LEU A 267 66.37 -27.57 31.17
CA LEU A 267 65.91 -26.32 30.55
C LEU A 267 65.36 -26.55 29.14
N ALA A 268 66.00 -27.40 28.34
CA ALA A 268 65.53 -27.76 27.00
C ALA A 268 64.18 -28.49 27.04
N GLN A 269 64.00 -29.45 27.96
CA GLN A 269 62.72 -30.14 28.14
C GLN A 269 61.61 -29.20 28.63
N ALA A 270 61.90 -28.35 29.62
CA ALA A 270 60.92 -27.41 30.14
C ALA A 270 60.46 -26.39 29.09
N LEU A 271 61.40 -25.85 28.30
CA LEU A 271 61.08 -24.88 27.25
C LEU A 271 60.32 -25.53 26.08
N THR A 272 60.72 -26.75 25.68
CA THR A 272 60.04 -27.48 24.61
C THR A 272 58.61 -27.85 24.99
N ALA A 273 58.40 -28.37 26.21
CA ALA A 273 57.07 -28.71 26.71
C ALA A 273 56.16 -27.49 26.83
N GLN A 274 56.69 -26.34 27.28
CA GLN A 274 55.93 -25.10 27.39
C GLN A 274 55.52 -24.55 26.01
N VAL A 275 56.43 -24.59 25.03
CA VAL A 275 56.15 -24.13 23.65
C VAL A 275 55.16 -25.06 22.95
N GLU A 276 55.30 -26.38 23.09
CA GLU A 276 54.34 -27.35 22.53
C GLU A 276 52.93 -27.16 23.11
N ALA A 277 52.81 -26.96 24.43
CA ALA A 277 51.53 -26.70 25.08
C ALA A 277 50.87 -25.42 24.56
N GLN A 278 51.63 -24.33 24.43
CA GLN A 278 51.12 -23.06 23.92
C GLN A 278 50.74 -23.13 22.43
N MET A 279 51.53 -23.82 21.60
CA MET A 279 51.18 -24.03 20.19
C MET A 279 49.91 -24.88 20.03
N ALA A 280 49.72 -25.91 20.87
CA ALA A 280 48.51 -26.71 20.88
C ALA A 280 47.27 -25.90 21.31
N GLU A 281 47.41 -25.01 22.30
CA GLU A 281 46.35 -24.10 22.74
C GLU A 281 45.97 -23.11 21.63
N ILE A 282 46.96 -22.49 20.97
CA ILE A 282 46.74 -21.57 19.84
C ILE A 282 46.04 -22.27 18.67
N ALA A 283 46.49 -23.49 18.32
CA ALA A 283 45.87 -24.29 17.26
C ALA A 283 44.40 -24.59 17.57
N SER A 284 44.11 -25.07 18.79
CA SER A 284 42.75 -25.36 19.25
C SER A 284 41.84 -24.13 19.22
N THR A 285 42.36 -22.98 19.64
CA THR A 285 41.60 -21.73 19.71
C THR A 285 41.31 -21.18 18.31
N THR A 286 42.28 -21.30 17.41
CA THR A 286 42.15 -20.91 15.99
C THR A 286 41.14 -21.81 15.28
N GLU A 287 41.15 -23.12 15.53
CA GLU A 287 40.20 -24.07 14.97
C GLU A 287 38.75 -23.78 15.42
N LYS A 288 38.57 -23.44 16.70
CA LYS A 288 37.28 -22.96 17.23
C LYS A 288 36.83 -21.66 16.58
N ALA A 289 37.75 -20.71 16.38
CA ALA A 289 37.45 -19.43 15.73
C ALA A 289 37.02 -19.61 14.26
N VAL A 290 37.72 -20.48 13.51
CA VAL A 290 37.37 -20.82 12.12
C VAL A 290 36.00 -21.50 12.05
N SER A 291 35.73 -22.46 12.95
CA SER A 291 34.42 -23.12 13.03
C SER A 291 33.29 -22.15 13.36
N ALA A 292 33.52 -21.22 14.30
CA ALA A 292 32.55 -20.18 14.65
C ALA A 292 32.30 -19.23 13.48
N ALA A 293 33.35 -18.82 12.75
CA ALA A 293 33.24 -17.99 11.57
C ALA A 293 32.43 -18.68 10.47
N GLN A 294 32.72 -19.95 10.15
CA GLN A 294 31.95 -20.73 9.17
C GLN A 294 30.47 -20.85 9.55
N LYS A 295 30.16 -21.14 10.81
CA LYS A 295 28.76 -21.19 11.30
C LYS A 295 28.06 -19.83 11.17
N ALA A 296 28.76 -18.73 11.42
CA ALA A 296 28.22 -17.39 11.23
C ALA A 296 27.96 -17.09 9.75
N THR A 297 28.87 -17.46 8.85
CA THR A 297 28.69 -17.31 7.40
C THR A 297 27.52 -18.14 6.89
N ASP A 298 27.37 -19.39 7.33
CA ASP A 298 26.22 -20.23 6.99
C ASP A 298 24.89 -19.62 7.45
N ARG A 299 24.85 -19.09 8.68
CA ARG A 299 23.65 -18.41 9.20
C ARG A 299 23.33 -17.16 8.37
N LEU A 300 24.34 -16.39 7.99
CA LEU A 300 24.18 -15.17 7.20
C LEU A 300 23.71 -15.48 5.77
N MET A 301 24.23 -16.54 5.14
CA MET A 301 23.74 -17.02 3.83
C MET A 301 22.27 -17.45 3.90
N ARG A 302 21.87 -18.20 4.93
CA ARG A 302 20.45 -18.57 5.13
C ARG A 302 19.57 -17.34 5.31
N GLN A 303 20.00 -16.36 6.10
CA GLN A 303 19.26 -15.11 6.27
C GLN A 303 19.14 -14.33 4.98
N MET A 304 20.20 -14.25 4.16
CA MET A 304 20.16 -13.58 2.85
C MET A 304 19.20 -14.27 1.89
N LEU A 305 19.16 -15.61 1.87
CA LEU A 305 18.19 -16.37 1.07
C LEU A 305 16.75 -16.07 1.52
N THR A 306 16.48 -16.10 2.84
CA THR A 306 15.15 -15.76 3.37
C THR A 306 14.77 -14.32 3.04
N ILE A 307 15.69 -13.36 3.14
CA ILE A 307 15.44 -11.97 2.74
C ILE A 307 15.10 -11.91 1.25
N SER A 308 15.87 -12.58 0.38
CA SER A 308 15.59 -12.61 -1.06
C SER A 308 14.21 -13.20 -1.38
N GLU A 309 13.81 -14.30 -0.73
CA GLU A 309 12.49 -14.91 -0.92
C GLU A 309 11.37 -13.99 -0.44
N THR A 310 11.52 -13.37 0.73
CA THR A 310 10.53 -12.44 1.26
C THR A 310 10.44 -11.15 0.43
N SER A 311 11.54 -10.65 -0.11
CA SER A 311 11.57 -9.51 -1.04
C SER A 311 10.86 -9.84 -2.35
N ALA A 312 11.12 -11.00 -2.94
CA ALA A 312 10.41 -11.45 -4.15
C ALA A 312 8.89 -11.59 -3.89
N GLY A 313 8.52 -12.16 -2.74
CA GLY A 313 7.13 -12.26 -2.32
C GLY A 313 6.46 -10.89 -2.11
N LEU A 314 7.18 -9.93 -1.52
CA LEU A 314 6.70 -8.56 -1.33
C LEU A 314 6.49 -7.85 -2.68
N GLU A 315 7.44 -7.99 -3.62
CA GLU A 315 7.36 -7.37 -4.94
C GLU A 315 6.20 -7.93 -5.76
N ALA A 316 5.96 -9.24 -5.69
CA ALA A 316 4.78 -9.86 -6.29
C ALA A 316 3.46 -9.30 -5.73
N ARG A 317 3.36 -9.16 -4.40
CA ARG A 317 2.17 -8.58 -3.74
C ARG A 317 1.98 -7.10 -4.06
N ILE A 318 3.06 -6.33 -4.20
CA ILE A 318 2.98 -4.92 -4.62
C ILE A 318 2.49 -4.83 -6.07
N SER A 319 2.97 -5.69 -6.96
CA SER A 319 2.50 -5.73 -8.34
C SER A 319 1.02 -6.09 -8.42
N GLU A 320 0.60 -7.12 -7.69
CA GLU A 320 -0.82 -7.53 -7.61
C GLU A 320 -1.71 -6.43 -7.04
N ALA A 321 -1.28 -5.76 -5.96
CA ALA A 321 -2.01 -4.65 -5.36
C ALA A 321 -2.13 -3.45 -6.33
N LYS A 322 -1.07 -3.13 -7.08
CA LYS A 322 -1.12 -2.09 -8.12
C LYS A 322 -2.12 -2.43 -9.22
N GLU A 323 -2.11 -3.67 -9.69
CA GLU A 323 -3.03 -4.11 -10.74
C GLU A 323 -4.49 -4.09 -10.27
N GLN A 324 -4.77 -4.50 -9.02
CA GLN A 324 -6.12 -4.40 -8.44
C GLN A 324 -6.59 -2.94 -8.29
N VAL A 325 -5.70 -2.03 -7.86
CA VAL A 325 -6.02 -0.60 -7.76
C VAL A 325 -6.32 -0.04 -9.15
N GLU A 326 -5.50 -0.34 -10.16
CA GLU A 326 -5.69 0.15 -11.51
C GLU A 326 -7.01 -0.37 -12.14
N GLN A 327 -7.34 -1.66 -11.94
CA GLN A 327 -8.61 -2.22 -12.40
C GLN A 327 -9.81 -1.61 -11.66
N SER A 328 -9.72 -1.41 -10.34
CA SER A 328 -10.76 -0.76 -9.54
C SER A 328 -10.99 0.69 -9.96
N ASP A 329 -9.90 1.45 -10.19
CA ASP A 329 -9.96 2.84 -10.61
C ASP A 329 -10.56 2.96 -12.02
N GLN A 330 -10.18 2.08 -12.96
CA GLN A 330 -10.77 2.03 -14.30
C GLN A 330 -12.26 1.68 -14.25
N ALA A 331 -12.66 0.68 -13.46
CA ALA A 331 -14.07 0.29 -13.31
C ALA A 331 -14.91 1.39 -12.67
N ASN A 332 -14.39 2.05 -11.63
CA ASN A 332 -15.03 3.18 -10.98
C ASN A 332 -15.14 4.39 -11.91
N PHE A 333 -14.09 4.68 -12.69
CA PHE A 333 -14.09 5.74 -13.70
C PHE A 333 -15.16 5.47 -14.77
N ALA A 334 -15.19 4.27 -15.35
CA ALA A 334 -16.17 3.89 -16.36
C ALA A 334 -17.62 4.03 -15.84
N ARG A 335 -17.88 3.59 -14.59
CA ARG A 335 -19.19 3.73 -13.95
C ARG A 335 -19.58 5.19 -13.72
N ARG A 336 -18.67 6.02 -13.21
CA ARG A 336 -18.90 7.45 -12.97
C ARG A 336 -19.17 8.21 -14.27
N VAL A 337 -18.39 7.94 -15.31
CA VAL A 337 -18.58 8.56 -16.63
C VAL A 337 -19.90 8.10 -17.25
N ALA A 338 -20.27 6.82 -17.14
CA ALA A 338 -21.54 6.31 -17.66
C ALA A 338 -22.76 7.01 -17.01
N LEU A 339 -22.76 7.16 -15.69
CA LEU A 339 -23.83 7.86 -14.96
C LEU A 339 -23.94 9.34 -15.36
N LEU A 340 -22.79 10.01 -15.56
CA LEU A 340 -22.77 11.40 -16.01
C LEU A 340 -23.25 11.54 -17.46
N ILE A 341 -22.90 10.60 -18.36
CA ILE A 341 -23.41 10.58 -19.75
C ILE A 341 -24.94 10.40 -19.75
N GLU A 342 -25.45 9.52 -18.89
CA GLU A 342 -26.89 9.30 -18.76
C GLU A 342 -27.63 10.54 -18.24
N SER A 343 -27.10 11.18 -17.19
CA SER A 343 -27.64 12.43 -16.65
C SER A 343 -27.61 13.58 -17.67
N LEU A 344 -26.51 13.71 -18.43
CA LEU A 344 -26.38 14.69 -19.51
C LEU A 344 -27.37 14.46 -20.64
N ASN A 345 -27.56 13.20 -21.06
CA ASN A 345 -28.52 12.87 -22.11
C ASN A 345 -29.96 13.15 -21.66
N SER A 346 -30.32 12.81 -20.41
CA SER A 346 -31.63 13.15 -19.84
C SER A 346 -31.85 14.66 -19.86
N THR A 347 -30.88 15.42 -19.37
CA THR A 347 -31.00 16.87 -19.28
C THR A 347 -31.02 17.53 -20.67
N ALA A 348 -30.29 16.98 -21.64
CA ALA A 348 -30.35 17.43 -23.05
C ALA A 348 -31.74 17.18 -23.68
N ILE A 349 -32.41 16.08 -23.33
CA ILE A 349 -33.78 15.81 -23.76
C ILE A 349 -34.73 16.86 -23.19
N ASP A 350 -34.60 17.15 -21.90
CA ASP A 350 -35.47 18.12 -21.21
C ASP A 350 -35.25 19.55 -21.76
N VAL A 351 -34.01 19.97 -21.96
CA VAL A 351 -33.66 21.24 -22.63
C VAL A 351 -34.23 21.30 -24.05
N ASN A 352 -34.11 20.23 -24.84
CA ASN A 352 -34.66 20.19 -26.19
C ASN A 352 -36.19 20.23 -26.21
N LYS A 353 -36.86 19.65 -25.20
CA LYS A 353 -38.33 19.66 -25.07
C LYS A 353 -38.88 21.05 -24.75
N ILE A 354 -38.15 21.85 -23.97
CA ILE A 354 -38.54 23.23 -23.66
C ILE A 354 -38.27 24.15 -24.87
N LEU A 355 -37.15 23.94 -25.58
CA LEU A 355 -36.79 24.72 -26.78
C LEU A 355 -37.60 24.36 -28.04
N SER A 356 -38.35 23.26 -28.04
CA SER A 356 -39.10 22.78 -29.21
C SER A 356 -40.47 22.26 -28.80
N ASN A 357 -41.54 22.96 -29.19
CA ASN A 357 -42.93 22.56 -28.92
C ASN A 357 -43.35 21.21 -29.53
N GLU A 358 -42.55 20.59 -30.41
CA GLU A 358 -42.82 19.28 -31.02
C GLU A 358 -41.59 18.36 -30.96
N VAL A 359 -41.44 17.59 -29.89
CA VAL A 359 -40.51 16.46 -29.88
C VAL A 359 -41.08 15.36 -30.78
N THR A 360 -40.62 15.29 -32.03
CA THR A 360 -41.12 14.32 -33.02
C THR A 360 -40.73 12.88 -32.68
N ASP A 361 -41.66 11.93 -32.82
CA ASP A 361 -41.48 10.49 -32.59
C ASP A 361 -40.26 9.89 -33.32
N THR A 362 -39.85 10.52 -34.42
CA THR A 362 -38.64 10.17 -35.18
C THR A 362 -37.35 10.32 -34.39
N ALA A 363 -37.24 11.31 -33.49
CA ALA A 363 -36.05 11.52 -32.66
C ALA A 363 -35.97 10.48 -31.53
N TRP A 364 -37.12 10.14 -30.94
CA TRP A 364 -37.23 9.05 -29.97
C TRP A 364 -36.90 7.69 -30.58
N ALA A 365 -37.37 7.40 -31.80
CA ALA A 365 -37.02 6.18 -32.52
C ALA A 365 -35.52 6.07 -32.83
N ALA A 366 -34.85 7.18 -33.13
CA ALA A 366 -33.40 7.22 -33.34
C ALA A 366 -32.61 7.02 -32.04
N TYR A 367 -33.07 7.63 -30.94
CA TYR A 367 -32.48 7.45 -29.60
C TYR A 367 -32.55 6.00 -29.12
N LEU A 368 -33.72 5.36 -29.26
CA LEU A 368 -33.92 3.94 -28.92
C LEU A 368 -33.13 2.98 -29.81
N ARG A 369 -32.78 3.40 -31.03
CA ARG A 369 -31.92 2.63 -31.97
C ARG A 369 -30.43 2.82 -31.69
N GLY A 370 -30.05 3.65 -30.72
CA GLY A 370 -28.68 3.84 -30.26
C GLY A 370 -28.06 5.20 -30.57
N ASP A 371 -28.75 6.10 -31.27
CA ASP A 371 -28.25 7.47 -31.50
C ASP A 371 -28.51 8.37 -30.29
N ARG A 372 -27.70 8.22 -29.24
CA ARG A 372 -27.84 8.98 -27.99
C ARG A 372 -27.56 10.48 -28.14
N GLY A 373 -26.90 10.89 -29.22
CA GLY A 373 -26.56 12.30 -29.49
C GLY A 373 -27.63 13.09 -30.25
N ILE A 374 -28.76 12.47 -30.63
CA ILE A 374 -29.77 13.09 -31.48
C ILE A 374 -30.41 14.35 -30.86
N PHE A 375 -30.72 14.29 -29.57
CA PHE A 375 -31.34 15.41 -28.84
C PHE A 375 -30.36 16.53 -28.60
N THR A 376 -29.11 16.19 -28.30
CA THR A 376 -28.00 17.13 -28.14
C THR A 376 -27.71 17.89 -29.42
N ARG A 377 -27.62 17.20 -30.58
CA ARG A 377 -27.49 17.84 -31.90
C ARG A 377 -28.65 18.75 -32.23
N ARG A 378 -29.87 18.31 -31.91
CA ARG A 378 -31.08 19.07 -32.20
C ARG A 378 -31.18 20.32 -31.32
N ALA A 379 -30.89 20.21 -30.03
CA ALA A 379 -30.76 21.34 -29.12
C ALA A 379 -29.71 22.34 -29.63
N VAL A 380 -28.51 21.87 -30.00
CA VAL A 380 -27.46 22.73 -30.60
C VAL A 380 -27.95 23.40 -31.89
N LYS A 381 -28.67 22.69 -32.76
CA LYS A 381 -29.20 23.24 -34.01
C LYS A 381 -30.24 24.34 -33.76
N LEU A 382 -31.13 24.14 -32.79
CA LEU A 382 -32.10 25.14 -32.36
C LEU A 382 -31.38 26.38 -31.79
N LEU A 383 -30.35 26.17 -30.97
CA LEU A 383 -29.52 27.24 -30.39
C LEU A 383 -28.73 28.02 -31.45
N SER A 384 -28.24 27.35 -32.50
CA SER A 384 -27.46 27.96 -33.59
C SER A 384 -28.29 28.83 -34.55
N ALA A 385 -29.62 28.73 -34.53
CA ALA A 385 -30.52 29.41 -35.45
C ALA A 385 -30.86 30.87 -35.07
N GLY A 386 -30.33 31.40 -33.96
CA GLY A 386 -30.46 32.81 -33.58
C GLY A 386 -31.04 33.09 -32.19
N GLU A 387 -31.21 32.07 -31.35
CA GLU A 387 -32.04 32.12 -30.14
C GLU A 387 -31.27 32.18 -28.81
N VAL A 388 -30.00 32.62 -28.80
CA VAL A 388 -29.27 32.87 -27.53
C VAL A 388 -30.05 33.83 -26.60
N ARG A 389 -30.82 34.77 -27.17
CA ARG A 389 -31.73 35.64 -26.42
C ARG A 389 -32.97 34.91 -25.89
N GLU A 390 -33.51 33.95 -26.63
CA GLU A 390 -34.63 33.13 -26.14
C GLU A 390 -34.18 32.22 -25.01
N VAL A 391 -32.98 31.64 -25.09
CA VAL A 391 -32.39 30.88 -23.97
C VAL A 391 -32.26 31.76 -22.73
N ALA A 392 -31.75 32.98 -22.87
CA ALA A 392 -31.65 33.93 -21.78
C ALA A 392 -33.05 34.28 -21.22
N ARG A 393 -34.04 34.51 -22.09
CA ARG A 393 -35.44 34.78 -21.71
C ARG A 393 -36.07 33.61 -20.96
N HIS A 394 -35.93 32.38 -21.46
CA HIS A 394 -36.40 31.17 -20.80
C HIS A 394 -35.67 30.95 -19.47
N TYR A 395 -34.36 31.22 -19.41
CA TYR A 395 -33.57 31.08 -18.19
C TYR A 395 -33.98 32.06 -17.08
N GLU A 396 -34.36 33.30 -17.43
CA GLU A 396 -34.87 34.27 -16.47
C GLU A 396 -36.30 33.97 -16.01
N ASN A 397 -37.19 33.65 -16.97
CA ASN A 397 -38.63 33.57 -16.74
C ASN A 397 -39.13 32.17 -16.35
N GLU A 398 -38.38 31.11 -16.62
CA GLU A 398 -38.78 29.72 -16.37
C GLU A 398 -37.81 29.03 -15.39
N PRO A 399 -38.22 28.80 -14.12
CA PRO A 399 -37.36 28.20 -13.12
C PRO A 399 -36.93 26.76 -13.47
N GLU A 400 -37.81 25.97 -14.09
CA GLU A 400 -37.52 24.59 -14.52
C GLU A 400 -36.42 24.54 -15.60
N PHE A 401 -36.47 25.44 -16.59
CA PHE A 401 -35.43 25.52 -17.63
C PHE A 401 -34.09 25.92 -17.03
N ARG A 402 -34.07 26.90 -16.12
CA ARG A 402 -32.86 27.30 -15.39
C ARG A 402 -32.24 26.17 -14.57
N GLU A 403 -33.06 25.35 -13.91
CA GLU A 403 -32.57 24.18 -13.18
C GLU A 403 -31.92 23.16 -14.12
N GLN A 404 -32.59 22.83 -15.23
CA GLN A 404 -32.07 21.90 -16.23
C GLN A 404 -30.76 22.40 -16.86
N VAL A 405 -30.68 23.68 -17.22
CA VAL A 405 -29.46 24.26 -17.78
C VAL A 405 -28.30 24.24 -16.78
N ASN A 406 -28.54 24.62 -15.51
CA ASN A 406 -27.51 24.56 -14.47
C ASN A 406 -27.05 23.13 -14.19
N ARG A 407 -27.97 22.17 -14.18
CA ARG A 407 -27.67 20.75 -14.03
C ARG A 407 -26.84 20.23 -15.20
N TYR A 408 -27.18 20.60 -16.43
CA TYR A 408 -26.41 20.22 -17.63
C TYR A 408 -24.97 20.73 -17.56
N ILE A 409 -24.78 22.01 -17.20
CA ILE A 409 -23.46 22.62 -17.03
C ILE A 409 -22.68 21.90 -15.94
N HIS A 410 -23.29 21.67 -14.78
CA HIS A 410 -22.65 21.01 -13.65
C HIS A 410 -22.22 19.58 -13.98
N ASP A 411 -23.10 18.77 -14.57
CA ASP A 411 -22.83 17.39 -14.94
C ASP A 411 -21.74 17.30 -16.03
N PHE A 412 -21.71 18.27 -16.95
CA PHE A 412 -20.69 18.35 -18.00
C PHE A 412 -19.32 18.72 -17.42
N GLU A 413 -19.26 19.70 -16.51
CA GLU A 413 -18.03 20.07 -15.80
C GLU A 413 -17.53 18.96 -14.87
N ALA A 414 -18.44 18.21 -14.24
CA ALA A 414 -18.10 17.04 -13.44
C ALA A 414 -17.49 15.93 -14.30
N MET A 415 -18.04 15.71 -15.50
CA MET A 415 -17.48 14.77 -16.48
C MET A 415 -16.09 15.22 -16.97
N LEU A 416 -15.93 16.50 -17.30
CA LEU A 416 -14.64 17.06 -17.70
C LEU A 416 -13.58 16.92 -16.60
N ARG A 417 -13.92 17.21 -15.34
CA ARG A 417 -13.01 17.02 -14.20
C ARG A 417 -12.58 15.56 -14.05
N ASN A 418 -13.51 14.61 -14.19
CA ASN A 418 -13.19 13.19 -14.11
C ASN A 418 -12.25 12.73 -15.24
N ILE A 419 -12.47 13.22 -16.47
CA ILE A 419 -11.62 12.88 -17.61
C ILE A 419 -10.24 13.51 -17.47
N LEU A 420 -10.15 14.79 -17.07
CA LEU A 420 -8.89 15.49 -16.82
C LEU A 420 -8.06 14.88 -15.68
N ALA A 421 -8.69 14.20 -14.73
CA ALA A 421 -7.99 13.48 -13.67
C ALA A 421 -7.30 12.18 -14.16
N THR A 422 -7.56 11.75 -15.39
CA THR A 422 -6.96 10.54 -15.98
C THR A 422 -5.66 10.87 -16.72
N ARG A 423 -4.72 9.92 -16.80
CA ARG A 423 -3.40 10.08 -17.45
C ARG A 423 -3.48 10.62 -18.90
N ASP A 424 -4.51 10.20 -19.65
CA ASP A 424 -4.78 10.62 -21.03
C ASP A 424 -5.95 11.63 -21.11
N GLY A 425 -6.15 12.41 -20.06
CA GLY A 425 -7.31 13.27 -19.90
C GLY A 425 -7.40 14.42 -20.92
N THR A 426 -6.27 15.02 -21.29
CA THR A 426 -6.26 16.22 -22.15
C THR A 426 -6.77 15.95 -23.57
N PRO A 427 -6.32 14.91 -24.31
CA PRO A 427 -6.86 14.59 -25.64
C PRO A 427 -8.34 14.19 -25.63
N LEU A 428 -8.75 13.43 -24.60
CA LEU A 428 -10.14 13.00 -24.42
C LEU A 428 -11.07 14.19 -24.11
N SER A 429 -10.59 15.14 -23.30
CA SER A 429 -11.32 16.36 -22.97
C SER A 429 -11.55 17.24 -24.20
N VAL A 430 -10.54 17.39 -25.07
CA VAL A 430 -10.67 18.16 -26.33
C VAL A 430 -11.68 17.50 -27.27
N THR A 431 -11.67 16.17 -27.35
CA THR A 431 -12.63 15.40 -28.15
C THR A 431 -14.06 15.56 -27.61
N LEU A 432 -14.22 15.52 -26.28
CA LEU A 432 -15.51 15.73 -25.62
C LEU A 432 -16.03 17.17 -25.81
N LEU A 433 -15.17 18.17 -25.71
CA LEU A 433 -15.55 19.58 -25.91
C LEU A 433 -15.95 19.85 -27.37
N SER A 434 -15.34 19.15 -28.32
CA SER A 434 -15.65 19.24 -29.76
C SER A 434 -16.90 18.42 -30.17
N SER A 435 -17.41 17.57 -29.27
CA SER A 435 -18.61 16.76 -29.49
C SER A 435 -19.89 17.61 -29.45
N ASP A 436 -21.01 17.04 -29.90
CA ASP A 436 -22.30 17.74 -29.86
C ASP A 436 -22.76 18.06 -28.42
N THR A 437 -22.36 17.24 -27.44
CA THR A 437 -22.54 17.47 -25.99
C THR A 437 -21.75 18.66 -25.49
N GLY A 438 -20.50 18.81 -25.96
CA GLY A 438 -19.67 19.98 -25.68
C GLY A 438 -20.16 21.25 -26.35
N LYS A 439 -20.66 21.17 -27.58
CA LYS A 439 -21.27 22.31 -28.27
C LYS A 439 -22.52 22.82 -27.55
N LEU A 440 -23.37 21.92 -27.02
CA LEU A 440 -24.53 22.30 -26.22
C LEU A 440 -24.10 23.01 -24.93
N TYR A 441 -23.08 22.48 -24.25
CA TYR A 441 -22.51 23.10 -23.06
C TYR A 441 -22.02 24.53 -23.35
N VAL A 442 -21.22 24.71 -24.40
CA VAL A 442 -20.70 26.03 -24.79
C VAL A 442 -21.84 27.01 -25.12
N ALA A 443 -22.86 26.55 -25.85
CA ALA A 443 -24.00 27.39 -26.22
C ALA A 443 -24.83 27.83 -24.99
N LEU A 444 -25.08 26.91 -24.04
CA LEU A 444 -25.81 27.21 -22.81
C LEU A 444 -24.99 28.10 -21.87
N ALA A 445 -23.70 27.80 -21.67
CA ALA A 445 -22.82 28.60 -20.83
C ALA A 445 -22.69 30.04 -21.35
N GLN A 446 -22.49 30.22 -22.67
CA GLN A 446 -22.44 31.56 -23.28
C GLN A 446 -23.76 32.34 -23.15
N ALA A 447 -24.90 31.66 -23.20
CA ALA A 447 -26.20 32.31 -23.04
C ALA A 447 -26.40 32.86 -21.60
N ILE A 448 -25.91 32.15 -20.58
CA ILE A 448 -26.01 32.55 -19.17
C ILE A 448 -24.90 33.54 -18.78
N GLU A 449 -23.71 33.41 -19.34
CA GLU A 449 -22.59 34.32 -19.05
C GLU A 449 -22.87 35.74 -19.55
N ARG A 450 -23.61 35.86 -20.67
CA ARG A 450 -24.13 37.13 -21.18
C ARG A 450 -25.21 37.80 -20.31
N LEU A 451 -25.78 37.09 -19.33
CA LEU A 451 -26.74 37.64 -18.35
C LEU A 451 -26.04 38.21 -17.09
N ARG A 452 -24.75 37.91 -16.90
CA ARG A 452 -23.96 38.40 -15.75
C ARG A 452 -23.19 39.71 -16.03
N VAL A 453 -23.24 40.20 -17.26
CA VAL A 453 -22.68 41.49 -17.71
C VAL A 453 -23.83 42.45 -17.95
#